data_AF-A0A5R9FZL0-F1
#
_entry.id   AF-A0A5R9FZL0-F1
#
_cell.length_a   1.000
_cell.length_b   1.000
_cell.length_c   1.000
_cell.angle_alpha   90.00
_cell.angle_beta   90.00
_cell.angle_gamma   90.00
#
_symmetry.space_group_name_H-M   'P 1'
#
loop_
_entity.id
_entity.type
_entity.pdbx_description
1 polymer ?
#
loop_
_entity_poly.entity_id
_entity_poly.type
_entity_poly.pdbx_seq_one_letter_code
_entity_poly.pdbx_strand_id
1 'polypeptide(L)'
;RNPSFSVKCRIGANMVWQAEKDGILTKGKEIVDATSGNTGIALAYVAAAHGYKITLTMPETMSTERKRLLRGLGVNLVLTEGSKGMKGAISKAEEIVASDPNRYVILKQFENPANPAIHQQTTGPEIWNATEGKVDVIVAGVGTGGTITGISRYIKQDQGKQIISVAVEPKESPVITQTLNGEEVKPGPHKIQGIGAGFIPKNLDLSLIDRVEQVSSEEAIATARRITA
;
A
#
# COMPACT_ATOMS: atom_id res chain seq x y z
N ARG A 1 6.87 0.69 14.30
CA ARG A 1 6.81 2.16 14.47
C ARG A 1 7.65 2.79 13.37
N ASN A 2 7.21 3.86 12.72
CA ASN A 2 7.80 4.34 11.46
C ASN A 2 7.75 5.88 11.34
N PRO A 3 8.61 6.52 10.54
CA PRO A 3 8.82 7.98 10.53
C PRO A 3 7.60 8.79 10.11
N SER A 4 6.80 8.29 9.15
CA SER A 4 5.53 8.90 8.74
C SER A 4 4.30 8.19 9.34
N PHE A 5 4.49 7.53 10.48
CA PHE A 5 3.44 6.92 11.31
C PHE A 5 2.63 5.76 10.69
N SER A 6 3.12 5.14 9.61
CA SER A 6 2.46 3.97 9.02
C SER A 6 3.42 2.95 8.41
N VAL A 7 2.90 1.75 8.13
CA VAL A 7 3.63 0.70 7.39
C VAL A 7 4.13 1.16 6.02
N LYS A 8 3.47 2.17 5.43
CA LYS A 8 3.78 2.64 4.08
C LYS A 8 5.14 3.34 3.98
N CYS A 9 5.76 3.74 5.10
CA CYS A 9 7.13 4.27 5.09
C CYS A 9 8.11 3.30 4.45
N ARG A 10 7.96 1.99 4.72
CA ARG A 10 8.83 0.94 4.17
C ARG A 10 8.75 0.93 2.64
N ILE A 11 7.54 0.90 2.10
CA ILE A 11 7.35 0.81 0.64
C ILE A 11 7.66 2.15 -0.05
N GLY A 12 7.36 3.28 0.61
CA GLY A 12 7.69 4.60 0.07
C GLY A 12 9.20 4.77 -0.10
N ALA A 13 9.98 4.33 0.89
CA ALA A 13 11.44 4.32 0.81
C ALA A 13 11.93 3.34 -0.26
N ASN A 14 11.49 2.07 -0.21
CA ASN A 14 12.06 1.04 -1.07
C ASN A 14 11.67 1.20 -2.55
N MET A 15 10.48 1.71 -2.87
CA MET A 15 10.12 1.98 -4.27
C MET A 15 10.99 3.11 -4.86
N VAL A 16 11.34 4.13 -4.06
CA VAL A 16 12.25 5.20 -4.48
C VAL A 16 13.68 4.66 -4.63
N TRP A 17 14.20 3.95 -3.63
CA TRP A 17 15.55 3.36 -3.69
C TRP A 17 15.72 2.38 -4.85
N GLN A 18 14.70 1.55 -5.11
CA GLN A 18 14.73 0.64 -6.24
C GLN A 18 14.72 1.40 -7.57
N ALA A 19 13.89 2.45 -7.70
CA ALA A 19 13.87 3.29 -8.90
C ALA A 19 15.19 4.06 -9.12
N GLU A 20 15.86 4.50 -8.06
CA GLU A 20 17.20 5.08 -8.11
C GLU A 20 18.23 4.03 -8.60
N LYS A 21 18.21 2.83 -8.00
CA LYS A 21 19.11 1.73 -8.33
C LYS A 21 18.98 1.28 -9.79
N ASP A 22 17.75 1.26 -10.31
CA ASP A 22 17.45 0.85 -11.68
C ASP A 22 17.70 1.98 -12.70
N GLY A 23 18.13 3.17 -12.25
CA GLY A 23 18.32 4.35 -13.10
C GLY A 23 17.04 4.96 -13.65
N ILE A 24 15.87 4.47 -13.19
CA ILE A 24 14.55 4.98 -13.59
C ILE A 24 14.31 6.36 -13.00
N LEU A 25 14.72 6.60 -11.75
CA LEU A 25 14.61 7.87 -11.04
C LEU A 25 15.99 8.51 -10.88
N THR A 26 16.19 9.69 -11.47
CA THR A 26 17.46 10.45 -11.43
C THR A 26 17.21 11.88 -10.97
N LYS A 27 18.26 12.66 -10.67
CA LYS A 27 18.15 14.02 -10.08
C LYS A 27 17.28 15.02 -10.88
N GLY A 28 17.05 14.79 -12.17
CA GLY A 28 16.19 15.64 -13.01
C GLY A 28 14.73 15.21 -13.09
N LYS A 29 14.39 14.04 -12.54
CA LYS A 29 13.05 13.46 -12.63
C LYS A 29 12.19 13.79 -11.43
N GLU A 30 10.88 13.75 -11.63
CA GLU A 30 9.87 14.04 -10.62
C GLU A 30 8.95 12.84 -10.42
N ILE A 31 8.55 12.61 -9.18
CA ILE A 31 7.64 11.51 -8.82
C ILE A 31 6.20 11.95 -9.05
N VAL A 32 5.39 11.10 -9.68
CA VAL A 32 3.95 11.28 -9.85
C VAL A 32 3.24 10.04 -9.35
N ASP A 33 2.24 10.16 -8.48
CA ASP A 33 1.42 9.01 -8.08
C ASP A 33 -0.03 9.41 -7.75
N ALA A 34 -0.94 8.45 -7.86
CA ALA A 34 -2.36 8.63 -7.57
C ALA A 34 -2.68 8.06 -6.18
N THR A 35 -2.51 8.90 -5.15
CA THR A 35 -2.79 8.48 -3.78
C THR A 35 -3.01 9.66 -2.84
N SER A 36 -4.01 9.54 -1.96
CA SER A 36 -4.31 10.46 -0.86
C SER A 36 -4.11 9.85 0.52
N GLY A 37 -3.76 8.56 0.57
CA GLY A 37 -3.63 7.80 1.80
C GLY A 37 -2.22 7.81 2.38
N ASN A 38 -1.94 6.81 3.21
CA ASN A 38 -0.66 6.66 3.88
C ASN A 38 0.55 6.53 2.93
N THR A 39 0.34 6.00 1.71
CA THR A 39 1.40 5.92 0.70
C THR A 39 1.82 7.29 0.19
N GLY A 40 0.86 8.20 -0.03
CA GLY A 40 1.17 9.58 -0.44
C GLY A 40 2.02 10.31 0.58
N ILE A 41 1.70 10.14 1.87
CA ILE A 41 2.49 10.73 2.97
C ILE A 41 3.90 10.11 3.02
N ALA A 42 4.02 8.79 2.89
CA ALA A 42 5.31 8.12 2.90
C ALA A 42 6.19 8.56 1.73
N LEU A 43 5.64 8.66 0.52
CA LEU A 43 6.35 9.14 -0.66
C LEU A 43 6.74 10.61 -0.52
N ALA A 44 5.84 11.46 0.01
CA ALA A 44 6.14 12.86 0.25
C ALA A 44 7.32 13.05 1.20
N TYR A 45 7.34 12.31 2.31
CA TYR A 45 8.45 12.32 3.26
C TYR A 45 9.78 11.86 2.61
N VAL A 46 9.77 10.76 1.86
CA VAL A 46 10.98 10.24 1.19
C VAL A 46 11.46 11.17 0.09
N ALA A 47 10.54 11.71 -0.71
CA ALA A 47 10.86 12.68 -1.76
C ALA A 47 11.51 13.94 -1.17
N ALA A 48 10.96 14.48 -0.08
CA ALA A 48 11.55 15.61 0.62
C ALA A 48 12.95 15.30 1.17
N ALA A 49 13.16 14.10 1.72
CA ALA A 49 14.45 13.68 2.26
C ALA A 49 15.53 13.46 1.18
N HIS A 50 15.14 13.02 -0.02
CA HIS A 50 16.04 12.75 -1.16
C HIS A 50 16.13 13.91 -2.17
N GLY A 51 15.38 15.00 -1.95
CA GLY A 51 15.38 16.16 -2.84
C GLY A 51 14.62 15.97 -4.15
N TYR A 52 13.65 15.04 -4.20
CA TYR A 52 12.77 14.86 -5.34
C TYR A 52 11.54 15.77 -5.25
N LYS A 53 11.13 16.31 -6.39
CA LYS A 53 9.79 16.88 -6.54
C LYS A 53 8.79 15.75 -6.63
N ILE A 54 7.62 15.96 -6.03
CA ILE A 54 6.54 15.00 -6.05
C ILE A 54 5.21 15.67 -6.35
N THR A 55 4.46 15.09 -7.28
CA THR A 55 3.08 15.44 -7.60
C THR A 55 2.16 14.30 -7.19
N LEU A 56 1.12 14.59 -6.41
CA LEU A 56 0.08 13.62 -6.07
C LEU A 56 -1.25 14.03 -6.68
N THR A 57 -1.87 13.11 -7.40
CA THR A 57 -3.25 13.28 -7.89
C THR A 57 -4.24 12.66 -6.90
N MET A 58 -5.33 13.37 -6.60
CA MET A 58 -6.39 12.86 -5.74
C MET A 58 -7.73 13.54 -5.99
N PRO A 59 -8.87 12.91 -5.66
CA PRO A 59 -10.17 13.55 -5.74
C PRO A 59 -10.24 14.79 -4.83
N GLU A 60 -10.90 15.84 -5.30
CA GLU A 60 -11.08 17.08 -4.52
C GLU A 60 -11.85 16.87 -3.20
N THR A 61 -12.65 15.80 -3.13
CA THR A 61 -13.42 15.33 -1.97
C THR A 61 -12.55 14.85 -0.81
N MET A 62 -11.23 14.70 -1.01
CA MET A 62 -10.30 14.41 0.07
C MET A 62 -10.26 15.53 1.10
N SER A 63 -10.05 15.17 2.37
CA SER A 63 -10.17 16.10 3.49
C SER A 63 -9.17 17.26 3.41
N THR A 64 -9.57 18.42 3.93
CA THR A 64 -8.73 19.62 3.94
C THR A 64 -7.47 19.42 4.77
N GLU A 65 -7.56 18.67 5.88
CA GLU A 65 -6.44 18.32 6.75
C GLU A 65 -5.40 17.49 5.98
N ARG A 66 -5.85 16.51 5.20
CA ARG A 66 -4.96 15.68 4.37
C ARG A 66 -4.26 16.52 3.30
N LYS A 67 -5.00 17.40 2.63
CA LYS A 67 -4.45 18.33 1.63
C LYS A 67 -3.42 19.28 2.24
N ARG A 68 -3.68 19.81 3.44
CA ARG A 68 -2.74 20.68 4.17
C ARG A 68 -1.46 19.95 4.58
N LEU A 69 -1.58 18.74 5.12
CA LEU A 69 -0.42 17.92 5.50
C LEU A 69 0.50 17.67 4.29
N LEU A 70 -0.06 17.26 3.15
CA LEU A 70 0.73 16.96 1.96
C LEU A 70 1.39 18.21 1.37
N ARG A 71 0.69 19.35 1.31
CA ARG A 71 1.30 20.63 0.91
C ARG A 71 2.43 21.06 1.86
N GLY A 72 2.26 20.85 3.16
CA GLY A 72 3.31 21.12 4.15
C GLY A 72 4.57 20.27 3.97
N LEU A 73 4.45 19.10 3.35
CA LEU A 73 5.57 18.23 2.96
C LEU A 73 6.15 18.57 1.58
N GLY A 74 5.74 19.70 0.96
CA GLY A 74 6.24 20.13 -0.34
C GLY A 74 5.62 19.42 -1.54
N VAL A 75 4.51 18.71 -1.36
CA VAL A 75 3.82 18.01 -2.45
C VAL A 75 3.07 18.98 -3.35
N ASN A 76 3.25 18.85 -4.67
CA ASN A 76 2.37 19.45 -5.66
C ASN A 76 1.06 18.65 -5.75
N LEU A 77 -0.07 19.24 -5.34
CA LEU A 77 -1.36 18.56 -5.37
C LEU A 77 -2.15 18.89 -6.62
N VAL A 78 -2.50 17.86 -7.38
CA VAL A 78 -3.42 17.96 -8.52
C VAL A 78 -4.76 17.35 -8.11
N LEU A 79 -5.77 18.20 -7.95
CA LEU A 79 -7.11 17.76 -7.58
C LEU A 79 -7.88 17.34 -8.83
N THR A 80 -8.53 16.19 -8.76
CA THR A 80 -9.40 15.67 -9.82
C THR A 80 -10.87 15.73 -9.40
N GLU A 81 -11.76 15.69 -10.40
CA GLU A 81 -13.21 15.69 -10.21
C GLU A 81 -13.66 14.61 -9.20
N GLY A 82 -14.42 15.01 -8.19
CA GLY A 82 -14.86 14.10 -7.11
C GLY A 82 -15.68 12.91 -7.61
N SER A 83 -16.54 13.12 -8.61
CA SER A 83 -17.43 12.12 -9.21
C SER A 83 -16.69 10.92 -9.81
N LYS A 84 -15.46 11.14 -10.30
CA LYS A 84 -14.60 10.11 -10.91
C LYS A 84 -13.80 9.31 -9.88
N GLY A 85 -13.79 9.76 -8.62
CA GLY A 85 -13.08 9.12 -7.53
C GLY A 85 -11.61 8.78 -7.86
N MET A 86 -11.11 7.67 -7.32
CA MET A 86 -9.72 7.25 -7.54
C MET A 86 -9.41 6.89 -8.99
N LYS A 87 -10.40 6.47 -9.80
CA LYS A 87 -10.19 6.23 -11.23
C LYS A 87 -9.78 7.51 -11.96
N GLY A 88 -10.42 8.63 -11.62
CA GLY A 88 -10.04 9.95 -12.14
C GLY A 88 -8.64 10.38 -11.71
N ALA A 89 -8.27 10.15 -10.45
CA ALA A 89 -6.93 10.44 -9.96
C ALA A 89 -5.84 9.61 -10.68
N ILE A 90 -6.07 8.31 -10.86
CA ILE A 90 -5.15 7.41 -11.59
C ILE A 90 -4.99 7.89 -13.04
N SER A 91 -6.09 8.12 -13.74
CA SER A 91 -6.05 8.61 -15.13
C SER A 91 -5.29 9.92 -15.25
N LYS A 92 -5.44 10.85 -14.29
CA LYS A 92 -4.69 12.10 -14.30
C LYS A 92 -3.19 11.91 -14.04
N ALA A 93 -2.81 10.97 -13.17
CA ALA A 93 -1.40 10.68 -12.93
C ALA A 93 -0.75 10.09 -14.19
N GLU A 94 -1.45 9.19 -14.88
CA GLU A 94 -1.01 8.61 -16.15
C GLU A 94 -0.89 9.67 -17.25
N GLU A 95 -1.84 10.61 -17.33
CA GLU A 95 -1.79 11.75 -18.26
C GLU A 95 -0.55 12.63 -18.02
N ILE A 96 -0.25 12.95 -16.75
CA ILE A 96 0.94 13.74 -16.40
C ILE A 96 2.21 12.99 -16.83
N VAL A 97 2.31 11.69 -16.54
CA VAL A 97 3.47 10.89 -16.95
C VAL A 97 3.60 10.82 -18.47
N ALA A 98 2.49 10.64 -19.19
CA ALA A 98 2.49 10.59 -20.65
C ALA A 98 2.86 11.93 -21.30
N SER A 99 2.64 13.05 -20.61
CA SER A 99 3.00 14.38 -21.13
C SER A 99 4.51 14.60 -21.25
N ASP A 100 5.31 13.95 -20.38
CA ASP A 100 6.77 13.94 -20.46
C ASP A 100 7.34 12.68 -19.76
N PRO A 101 7.41 11.54 -20.48
CA PRO A 101 7.87 10.27 -19.92
C PRO A 101 9.34 10.28 -19.48
N ASN A 102 10.14 11.23 -19.96
CA ASN A 102 11.54 11.38 -19.58
C ASN A 102 11.68 12.12 -18.25
N ARG A 103 10.71 12.96 -17.89
CA ARG A 103 10.70 13.75 -16.66
C ARG A 103 9.96 13.07 -15.51
N TYR A 104 8.82 12.42 -15.77
CA TYR A 104 7.94 11.93 -14.73
C TYR A 104 8.04 10.42 -14.51
N VAL A 105 8.04 9.99 -13.25
CA VAL A 105 8.09 8.58 -12.84
C VAL A 105 6.90 8.25 -11.95
N ILE A 106 6.20 7.16 -12.27
CA ILE A 106 5.12 6.61 -11.42
C ILE A 106 5.55 5.31 -10.76
N LEU A 107 5.36 5.22 -9.45
CA LEU A 107 5.87 4.10 -8.64
C LEU A 107 4.88 2.93 -8.50
N LYS A 108 3.57 3.15 -8.70
CA LYS A 108 2.55 2.10 -8.82
C LYS A 108 2.52 1.07 -7.69
N GLN A 109 2.18 1.52 -6.47
CA GLN A 109 2.20 0.69 -5.24
C GLN A 109 1.46 -0.66 -5.29
N PHE A 110 0.47 -0.85 -6.17
CA PHE A 110 -0.32 -2.09 -6.27
C PHE A 110 0.33 -3.17 -7.14
N GLU A 111 1.36 -2.82 -7.93
CA GLU A 111 2.05 -3.76 -8.83
C GLU A 111 3.58 -3.72 -8.75
N ASN A 112 4.16 -2.69 -8.14
CA ASN A 112 5.61 -2.59 -8.04
C ASN A 112 6.18 -3.65 -7.08
N PRO A 113 7.08 -4.55 -7.54
CA PRO A 113 7.63 -5.63 -6.73
C PRO A 113 8.52 -5.14 -5.58
N ALA A 114 9.02 -3.89 -5.63
CA ALA A 114 9.75 -3.29 -4.50
C ALA A 114 8.87 -3.15 -3.24
N ASN A 115 7.54 -3.15 -3.38
CA ASN A 115 6.61 -3.16 -2.24
C ASN A 115 6.67 -4.48 -1.44
N PRO A 116 6.33 -5.66 -1.99
CA PRO A 116 6.49 -6.91 -1.23
C PRO A 116 7.95 -7.20 -0.87
N ALA A 117 8.92 -6.81 -1.71
CA ALA A 117 10.34 -7.06 -1.46
C ALA A 117 10.84 -6.44 -0.15
N ILE A 118 10.47 -5.20 0.18
CA ILE A 118 10.92 -4.60 1.46
C ILE A 118 10.34 -5.32 2.67
N HIS A 119 9.14 -5.89 2.55
CA HIS A 119 8.56 -6.69 3.62
C HIS A 119 9.27 -8.03 3.78
N GLN A 120 9.72 -8.65 2.68
CA GLN A 120 10.57 -9.85 2.73
C GLN A 120 11.96 -9.55 3.30
N GLN A 121 12.54 -8.40 2.97
CA GLN A 121 13.89 -8.00 3.43
C GLN A 121 13.93 -7.45 4.86
N THR A 122 12.80 -6.96 5.39
CA THR A 122 12.78 -6.30 6.70
C THR A 122 11.69 -6.85 7.62
N THR A 123 10.42 -6.80 7.21
CA THR A 123 9.30 -7.11 8.11
C THR A 123 9.23 -8.59 8.47
N GLY A 124 9.50 -9.49 7.52
CA GLY A 124 9.65 -10.93 7.78
C GLY A 124 10.78 -11.24 8.76
N PRO A 125 12.03 -10.80 8.49
CA PRO A 125 13.16 -10.97 9.40
C PRO A 125 12.92 -10.40 10.80
N GLU A 126 12.32 -9.21 10.91
CA GLU A 126 11.97 -8.59 12.19
C GLU A 126 11.06 -9.51 13.02
N ILE A 127 9.99 -10.06 12.41
CA ILE A 127 9.06 -10.97 13.09
C ILE A 127 9.75 -12.27 13.47
N TRP A 128 10.51 -12.86 12.55
CA TRP A 128 11.22 -14.11 12.79
C TRP A 128 12.21 -14.00 13.96
N ASN A 129 13.04 -12.97 13.94
CA ASN A 129 14.04 -12.75 14.98
C ASN A 129 13.38 -12.44 16.33
N ALA A 130 12.35 -11.59 16.34
CA ALA A 130 11.64 -11.24 17.58
C ALA A 130 10.87 -12.42 18.21
N THR A 131 10.53 -13.43 17.41
CA THR A 131 9.85 -14.65 17.88
C THR A 131 10.80 -15.84 18.00
N GLU A 132 12.09 -15.68 17.70
CA GLU A 132 13.07 -16.79 17.65
C GLU A 132 12.57 -17.96 16.76
N GLY A 133 11.91 -17.64 15.64
CA GLY A 133 11.33 -18.63 14.73
C GLY A 133 10.07 -19.33 15.26
N LYS A 134 9.51 -18.91 16.40
CA LYS A 134 8.31 -19.51 17.03
C LYS A 134 6.99 -18.96 16.49
N VAL A 135 7.00 -18.05 15.52
CA VAL A 135 5.76 -17.57 14.89
C VAL A 135 5.06 -18.68 14.12
N ASP A 136 3.76 -18.90 14.40
CA ASP A 136 2.96 -19.96 13.77
C ASP A 136 1.85 -19.40 12.86
N VAL A 137 1.40 -18.17 13.14
CA VAL A 137 0.32 -17.50 12.39
C VAL A 137 0.71 -16.06 12.11
N ILE A 138 0.49 -15.60 10.87
CA ILE A 138 0.58 -14.20 10.48
C ILE A 138 -0.81 -13.73 10.06
N VAL A 139 -1.28 -12.65 10.65
CA VAL A 139 -2.57 -12.02 10.30
C VAL A 139 -2.28 -10.63 9.74
N ALA A 140 -2.75 -10.35 8.52
CA ALA A 140 -2.52 -9.04 7.90
C ALA A 140 -3.72 -8.58 7.04
N GLY A 141 -4.19 -7.36 7.33
CA GLY A 141 -5.16 -6.68 6.50
C GLY A 141 -4.61 -6.32 5.12
N VAL A 142 -5.35 -6.65 4.07
CA VAL A 142 -4.87 -6.55 2.69
C VAL A 142 -5.33 -5.26 2.03
N GLY A 143 -4.38 -4.34 1.85
CA GLY A 143 -4.51 -3.17 0.96
C GLY A 143 -3.83 -3.44 -0.38
N THR A 144 -2.51 -3.23 -0.44
CA THR A 144 -1.71 -3.51 -1.64
C THR A 144 -1.25 -4.97 -1.74
N GLY A 145 -1.48 -5.80 -0.73
CA GLY A 145 -0.97 -7.18 -0.66
C GLY A 145 0.50 -7.32 -0.23
N GLY A 146 1.31 -6.28 -0.38
CA GLY A 146 2.76 -6.39 -0.18
C GLY A 146 3.21 -6.88 1.20
N THR A 147 2.53 -6.47 2.28
CA THR A 147 2.89 -6.91 3.64
C THR A 147 2.76 -8.42 3.82
N ILE A 148 1.59 -8.99 3.51
CA ILE A 148 1.33 -10.42 3.71
C ILE A 148 2.18 -11.26 2.73
N THR A 149 2.32 -10.81 1.49
CA THR A 149 3.17 -11.46 0.49
C THR A 149 4.62 -11.51 0.95
N GLY A 150 5.22 -10.37 1.32
CA GLY A 150 6.63 -10.31 1.69
C GLY A 150 6.96 -11.08 2.96
N ILE A 151 6.12 -10.96 4.00
CA ILE A 151 6.31 -11.74 5.24
C ILE A 151 6.19 -13.24 4.98
N SER A 152 5.17 -13.66 4.20
CA SER A 152 4.94 -15.07 3.91
C SER A 152 6.06 -15.67 3.06
N ARG A 153 6.59 -14.93 2.07
CA ARG A 153 7.76 -15.37 1.30
C ARG A 153 8.97 -15.59 2.20
N TYR A 154 9.28 -14.62 3.06
CA TYR A 154 10.41 -14.77 3.98
C TYR A 154 10.26 -16.01 4.89
N ILE A 155 9.11 -16.16 5.56
CA ILE A 155 8.96 -17.23 6.55
C ILE A 155 8.80 -18.61 5.87
N LYS A 156 7.93 -18.72 4.86
CA LYS A 156 7.62 -20.00 4.20
C LYS A 156 8.71 -20.45 3.24
N GLN A 157 9.34 -19.52 2.51
CA GLN A 157 10.31 -19.84 1.45
C GLN A 157 11.74 -19.68 1.96
N ASP A 158 12.10 -18.51 2.48
CA ASP A 158 13.50 -18.24 2.87
C ASP A 158 13.90 -18.99 4.15
N GLN A 159 13.00 -19.10 5.13
CA GLN A 159 13.23 -19.86 6.38
C GLN A 159 12.68 -21.30 6.33
N GLY A 160 11.88 -21.64 5.32
CA GLY A 160 11.31 -22.98 5.17
C GLY A 160 10.31 -23.41 6.26
N LYS A 161 9.78 -22.48 7.07
CA LYS A 161 8.81 -22.79 8.12
C LYS A 161 7.38 -22.67 7.59
N GLN A 162 6.61 -23.75 7.73
CA GLN A 162 5.17 -23.71 7.49
C GLN A 162 4.48 -22.89 8.58
N ILE A 163 3.72 -21.88 8.16
CA ILE A 163 2.90 -21.02 9.02
C ILE A 163 1.54 -20.82 8.36
N ILE A 164 0.55 -20.38 9.14
CA ILE A 164 -0.76 -19.98 8.63
C ILE A 164 -0.74 -18.47 8.34
N SER A 165 -0.86 -18.10 7.08
CA SER A 165 -1.01 -16.73 6.59
C SER A 165 -2.49 -16.41 6.38
N VAL A 166 -3.00 -15.51 7.22
CA VAL A 166 -4.40 -15.07 7.24
C VAL A 166 -4.53 -13.69 6.62
N ALA A 167 -5.14 -13.60 5.45
CA ALA A 167 -5.54 -12.34 4.85
C ALA A 167 -6.80 -11.80 5.55
N VAL A 168 -6.83 -10.52 5.91
CA VAL A 168 -8.03 -9.87 6.44
C VAL A 168 -8.58 -8.87 5.41
N GLU A 169 -9.89 -8.94 5.18
CA GLU A 169 -10.61 -8.04 4.27
C GLU A 169 -11.94 -7.56 4.86
N PRO A 170 -12.52 -6.46 4.34
CA PRO A 170 -13.85 -6.01 4.76
C PRO A 170 -14.93 -6.99 4.34
N LYS A 171 -15.84 -7.34 5.27
CA LYS A 171 -17.01 -8.16 4.98
C LYS A 171 -17.91 -7.54 3.91
N GLU A 172 -17.94 -6.22 3.83
CA GLU A 172 -18.72 -5.45 2.87
C GLU A 172 -18.08 -5.39 1.47
N SER A 173 -16.81 -5.82 1.33
CA SER A 173 -16.08 -5.88 0.06
C SER A 173 -15.14 -7.09 -0.02
N PRO A 174 -15.67 -8.34 0.01
CA PRO A 174 -14.90 -9.56 0.22
C PRO A 174 -14.27 -10.09 -1.09
N VAL A 175 -13.48 -9.25 -1.76
CA VAL A 175 -12.92 -9.50 -3.10
C VAL A 175 -11.94 -10.68 -3.12
N ILE A 176 -11.16 -10.88 -2.05
CA ILE A 176 -10.22 -11.99 -1.94
C ILE A 176 -10.98 -13.30 -1.78
N THR A 177 -11.98 -13.34 -0.89
CA THR A 177 -12.85 -14.52 -0.71
C THR A 177 -13.55 -14.89 -2.01
N GLN A 178 -14.19 -13.92 -2.68
CA GLN A 178 -14.86 -14.14 -3.96
C GLN A 178 -13.89 -14.71 -5.00
N THR A 179 -12.68 -14.16 -5.10
CA THR A 179 -11.66 -14.62 -6.06
C THR A 179 -11.24 -16.06 -5.77
N LEU A 180 -10.95 -16.42 -4.51
CA LEU A 180 -10.53 -17.77 -4.14
C LEU A 180 -11.64 -18.81 -4.35
N ASN A 181 -12.91 -18.40 -4.21
CA ASN A 181 -14.07 -19.26 -4.46
C ASN A 181 -14.45 -19.36 -5.95
N GLY A 182 -13.78 -18.61 -6.85
CA GLY A 182 -14.15 -18.54 -8.26
C GLY A 182 -15.47 -17.78 -8.52
N GLU A 183 -15.88 -16.92 -7.60
CA GLU A 183 -17.09 -16.11 -7.69
C GLU A 183 -16.84 -14.81 -8.47
N GLU A 184 -17.91 -14.17 -8.93
CA GLU A 184 -17.85 -12.85 -9.55
C GLU A 184 -17.42 -11.79 -8.53
N VAL A 185 -16.34 -11.05 -8.84
CA VAL A 185 -15.81 -10.00 -7.96
C VAL A 185 -16.75 -8.81 -7.90
N LYS A 186 -17.30 -8.55 -6.70
CA LYS A 186 -18.24 -7.46 -6.40
C LYS A 186 -17.74 -6.66 -5.22
N PRO A 187 -16.98 -5.57 -5.46
CA PRO A 187 -16.54 -4.69 -4.39
C PRO A 187 -17.69 -3.87 -3.83
N GLY A 188 -17.61 -3.51 -2.55
CA GLY A 188 -18.62 -2.69 -1.87
C GLY A 188 -18.02 -1.58 -1.01
N PRO A 189 -18.79 -0.53 -0.68
CA PRO A 189 -18.33 0.52 0.21
C PRO A 189 -18.14 0.00 1.64
N HIS A 190 -17.03 0.35 2.29
CA HIS A 190 -16.72 -0.03 3.67
C HIS A 190 -15.97 1.09 4.41
N LYS A 191 -15.85 1.01 5.74
CA LYS A 191 -15.21 2.05 6.58
C LYS A 191 -13.81 1.69 7.05
N ILE A 192 -13.31 0.49 6.75
CA ILE A 192 -11.99 0.01 7.16
C ILE A 192 -10.87 0.59 6.28
N GLN A 193 -10.48 1.83 6.56
CA GLN A 193 -9.51 2.56 5.74
C GLN A 193 -8.14 1.86 5.68
N GLY A 194 -7.61 1.68 4.47
CA GLY A 194 -6.26 1.17 4.20
C GLY A 194 -6.19 -0.28 3.72
N ILE A 195 -7.31 -1.01 3.77
CA ILE A 195 -7.48 -2.37 3.23
C ILE A 195 -8.67 -2.39 2.26
N GLY A 196 -8.94 -3.52 1.59
CA GLY A 196 -10.13 -3.69 0.75
C GLY A 196 -10.13 -2.79 -0.48
N ALA A 197 -9.11 -2.90 -1.34
CA ALA A 197 -8.96 -1.99 -2.48
C ALA A 197 -10.06 -2.12 -3.58
N GLY A 198 -10.93 -3.13 -3.46
CA GLY A 198 -12.01 -3.40 -4.42
C GLY A 198 -11.57 -4.19 -5.67
N PHE A 199 -10.33 -4.69 -5.68
CA PHE A 199 -9.75 -5.56 -6.70
C PHE A 199 -8.60 -6.37 -6.08
N ILE A 200 -8.10 -7.39 -6.77
CA ILE A 200 -6.91 -8.15 -6.36
C ILE A 200 -5.64 -7.42 -6.83
N PRO A 201 -4.81 -6.88 -5.92
CA PRO A 201 -3.55 -6.25 -6.31
C PRO A 201 -2.57 -7.27 -6.89
N LYS A 202 -1.77 -6.88 -7.89
CA LYS A 202 -0.70 -7.75 -8.44
C LYS A 202 0.37 -8.10 -7.39
N ASN A 203 0.53 -7.26 -6.38
CA ASN A 203 1.42 -7.49 -5.25
C ASN A 203 0.87 -8.49 -4.21
N LEU A 204 -0.39 -8.94 -4.32
CA LEU A 204 -0.96 -10.00 -3.48
C LEU A 204 -0.72 -11.35 -4.15
N ASP A 205 0.10 -12.19 -3.52
CA ASP A 205 0.34 -13.56 -3.97
C ASP A 205 -0.66 -14.51 -3.29
N LEU A 206 -1.75 -14.81 -4.00
CA LEU A 206 -2.84 -15.64 -3.46
C LEU A 206 -2.39 -17.06 -3.09
N SER A 207 -1.32 -17.57 -3.72
CA SER A 207 -0.80 -18.92 -3.42
C SER A 207 -0.19 -19.04 -2.01
N LEU A 208 0.11 -17.90 -1.38
CA LEU A 208 0.69 -17.86 -0.03
C LEU A 208 -0.36 -17.74 1.08
N ILE A 209 -1.64 -17.59 0.73
CA ILE A 209 -2.74 -17.36 1.67
C ILE A 209 -3.40 -18.69 2.04
N ASP A 210 -3.42 -19.02 3.32
CA ASP A 210 -4.05 -20.26 3.81
C ASP A 210 -5.49 -20.02 4.28
N ARG A 211 -5.81 -18.78 4.70
CA ARG A 211 -7.12 -18.41 5.21
C ARG A 211 -7.42 -16.94 4.91
N VAL A 212 -8.70 -16.64 4.72
CA VAL A 212 -9.21 -15.28 4.61
C VAL A 212 -10.23 -15.03 5.71
N GLU A 213 -10.08 -13.96 6.46
CA GLU A 213 -11.03 -13.51 7.48
C GLU A 213 -11.73 -12.23 7.03
N GLN A 214 -13.06 -12.27 7.05
CA GLN A 214 -13.91 -11.11 6.78
C GLN A 214 -14.26 -10.41 8.08
N VAL A 215 -14.02 -9.10 8.15
CA VAL A 215 -14.30 -8.28 9.32
C VAL A 215 -15.24 -7.15 8.94
N SER A 216 -16.29 -6.92 9.72
CA SER A 216 -17.19 -5.79 9.52
C SER A 216 -16.57 -4.46 9.96
N SER A 217 -17.03 -3.35 9.40
CA SER A 217 -16.65 -2.01 9.84
C SER A 217 -16.90 -1.78 11.34
N GLU A 218 -18.00 -2.30 11.88
CA GLU A 218 -18.37 -2.20 13.29
C GLU A 218 -17.35 -2.92 14.20
N GLU A 219 -17.01 -4.18 13.86
CA GLU A 219 -16.02 -4.98 14.60
C GLU A 219 -14.64 -4.33 14.58
N ALA A 220 -14.22 -3.80 13.42
CA ALA A 220 -12.95 -3.11 13.28
C ALA A 220 -12.87 -1.87 14.19
N ILE A 221 -13.93 -1.04 14.20
CA ILE A 221 -14.00 0.17 15.03
C ILE A 221 -14.02 -0.19 16.53
N ALA A 222 -14.84 -1.16 16.93
CA ALA A 222 -14.95 -1.60 18.31
C ALA A 222 -13.61 -2.16 18.83
N THR A 223 -12.93 -2.99 18.03
CA THR A 223 -11.63 -3.57 18.38
C THR A 223 -10.54 -2.51 18.46
N ALA A 224 -10.52 -1.54 17.53
CA ALA A 224 -9.57 -0.43 17.57
C ALA A 224 -9.68 0.39 18.87
N ARG A 225 -10.90 0.66 19.35
CA ARG A 225 -11.13 1.37 20.62
C ARG A 225 -10.64 0.59 21.84
N ARG A 226 -10.72 -0.75 21.81
CA ARG A 226 -10.21 -1.61 22.89
C ARG A 226 -8.69 -1.63 22.97
N ILE A 227 -7.97 -1.46 21.86
CA ILE A 227 -6.50 -1.42 21.83
C ILE A 227 -5.97 -0.13 22.47
N THR A 228 -6.75 0.96 22.42
CA THR A 228 -6.37 2.27 22.97
C THR A 228 -6.81 2.48 24.43
N ALA A 229 -7.67 1.61 24.94
CA ALA A 229 -8.16 1.63 26.32
C ALA A 229 -7.18 0.87 27.22
#